data_AF-A0A0R2S0A8-F1
#
_entry.id   AF-A0A0R2S0A8-F1
#
_cell.length_a   1.000
_cell.length_b   1.000
_cell.length_c   1.000
_cell.angle_alpha   90.00
_cell.angle_beta   90.00
_cell.angle_gamma   90.00
#
_symmetry.space_group_name_H-M   'P 1'
#
loop_
_entity.id
_entity.type
_entity.pdbx_description
1 polymer ?
#
loop_
_entity_poly.entity_id
_entity_poly.type
_entity_poly.pdbx_seq_one_letter_code
_entity_poly.pdbx_strand_id
1 'polypeptide(L)' 'DDDKYKIPGLIADLQDDFEVYYNKNLSLCTIRHYAKDSTFDFLKQREVILEQRSRNTLQLVVKE' A
#
# COMPACT_ATOMS: atom_id res chain seq x y z
N ASP A 1 -10.16 5.02 10.04
CA ASP A 1 -9.22 4.01 10.57
C ASP A 1 -7.86 4.55 11.02
N ASP A 2 -7.47 5.80 10.77
CA ASP A 2 -6.28 6.42 11.39
C ASP A 2 -6.61 7.02 12.79
N ASP A 3 -6.92 6.14 13.74
CA ASP A 3 -7.17 6.55 15.13
C ASP A 3 -5.85 6.73 15.88
N LYS A 4 -5.48 7.99 16.08
CA LYS A 4 -4.22 8.42 16.71
C LYS A 4 -4.00 7.87 18.12
N TYR A 5 -5.05 7.41 18.79
CA TYR A 5 -4.95 6.88 20.15
C TYR A 5 -4.86 5.34 20.21
N LYS A 6 -5.28 4.64 19.15
CA LYS A 6 -5.28 3.16 19.12
C LYS A 6 -4.07 2.57 18.41
N ILE A 7 -3.63 3.19 17.33
CA ILE A 7 -2.53 2.69 16.50
C ILE A 7 -1.20 2.59 17.27
N PRO A 8 -0.79 3.59 18.10
CA PRO A 8 0.49 3.52 18.79
C PRO A 8 0.59 2.38 19.81
N GLY A 9 -0.48 2.13 20.57
CA GLY A 9 -0.51 1.05 21.56
C GLY A 9 -0.42 -0.32 20.89
N LEU A 10 -1.18 -0.53 19.81
CA LEU A 10 -1.13 -1.77 19.06
C LEU A 10 0.26 -2.04 18.44
N ILE A 11 0.93 -1.01 17.92
CA ILE A 11 2.29 -1.17 17.39
C ILE A 11 3.25 -1.58 18.50
N ALA A 12 3.17 -0.94 19.67
CA ALA A 12 4.03 -1.27 20.81
C ALA A 12 3.83 -2.73 21.25
N ASP A 13 2.58 -3.17 21.41
CA ASP A 13 2.26 -4.55 21.82
C ASP A 13 2.77 -5.59 20.81
N LEU A 14 2.72 -5.29 19.50
CA LEU A 14 3.20 -6.20 18.45
C LEU A 14 4.73 -6.20 18.33
N GLN A 15 5.41 -5.13 18.71
CA GLN A 15 6.87 -5.02 18.64
C GLN A 15 7.60 -5.92 19.66
N ASP A 16 6.90 -6.37 20.70
CA ASP A 16 7.45 -7.31 21.68
C ASP A 16 7.75 -8.68 21.05
N ASP A 17 6.93 -9.11 20.09
CA ASP A 17 7.02 -10.43 19.46
C ASP A 17 7.45 -10.39 17.98
N PHE A 18 7.32 -9.24 17.31
CA PHE A 18 7.52 -9.10 15.87
C PHE A 18 8.32 -7.87 15.48
N GLU A 19 8.99 -7.94 14.33
CA GLU A 19 9.56 -6.76 13.70
C GLU A 19 8.46 -6.01 12.94
N VAL A 20 7.98 -4.91 13.54
CA VAL A 20 6.84 -4.15 13.02
C VAL A 20 7.32 -2.95 12.20
N TYR A 21 6.87 -2.88 10.95
CA TYR A 21 7.06 -1.74 10.05
C TYR A 21 5.74 -0.99 9.84
N TYR A 22 5.77 0.33 10.01
CA TYR A 22 4.58 1.17 9.86
C TYR A 22 4.87 2.40 8.98
N ASN A 23 4.13 2.52 7.89
CA ASN A 23 4.32 3.58 6.89
C ASN A 23 3.08 4.49 6.87
N LYS A 24 3.31 5.80 6.86
CA LYS A 24 2.27 6.82 6.68
C LYS A 24 2.31 7.40 5.27
N ASN A 25 1.26 8.14 4.91
CA ASN A 25 1.12 8.84 3.63
C ASN A 25 1.19 7.85 2.44
N LEU A 26 0.36 6.82 2.53
CA LEU A 26 0.22 5.80 1.50
C LEU A 26 -1.19 5.85 0.92
N SER A 27 -1.29 5.63 -0.37
CA SER A 27 -2.53 5.51 -1.10
C SER A 27 -2.65 4.10 -1.69
N LEU A 28 -3.83 3.47 -1.52
CA LEU A 28 -4.18 2.20 -2.14
C LEU A 28 -4.91 2.46 -3.46
N CYS A 29 -4.29 2.09 -4.58
CA CYS A 29 -4.91 2.16 -5.90
C CYS A 29 -5.30 0.76 -6.38
N THR A 30 -6.50 0.62 -6.95
CA THR A 30 -6.95 -0.63 -7.57
C THR A 30 -7.44 -0.36 -8.98
N ILE A 31 -6.77 -0.94 -9.97
CA ILE A 31 -7.12 -0.85 -11.39
C ILE A 31 -7.74 -2.17 -11.82
N ARG A 32 -8.99 -2.13 -12.27
CA ARG A 32 -9.72 -3.29 -12.80
C ARG A 32 -9.66 -3.30 -14.31
N HIS A 33 -9.69 -4.50 -14.89
CA HIS A 33 -9.64 -4.74 -16.34
C HIS A 33 -8.47 -3.99 -17.00
N TYR A 34 -7.31 -4.00 -16.34
CA TYR A 34 -6.16 -3.23 -16.81
C TYR A 34 -5.60 -3.81 -18.12
N ALA A 35 -5.29 -2.94 -19.08
CA ALA A 35 -4.45 -3.30 -20.22
C ALA A 35 -2.99 -3.15 -19.81
N LYS A 36 -2.11 -4.08 -20.22
CA LYS A 36 -0.70 -4.11 -19.78
C LYS A 36 0.05 -2.80 -20.10
N ASP A 37 -0.33 -2.13 -21.18
CA ASP A 37 0.41 -0.96 -21.69
C ASP A 37 -0.04 0.36 -21.05
N SER A 38 -1.33 0.51 -20.69
CA SER A 38 -1.86 1.78 -20.16
C SER A 38 -1.55 2.01 -18.68
N THR A 39 -1.25 0.95 -17.92
CA THR A 39 -0.93 1.07 -16.49
C THR A 39 0.47 1.60 -16.22
N PHE A 40 1.39 1.48 -17.19
CA PHE A 40 2.79 1.79 -16.99
C PHE A 40 3.06 3.28 -16.79
N ASP A 41 2.31 4.14 -17.47
CA ASP A 41 2.50 5.58 -17.38
C ASP A 41 1.96 6.18 -16.07
N PHE A 42 0.90 5.58 -15.50
CA PHE A 42 0.42 5.92 -14.15
C PHE A 42 1.44 5.54 -13.07
N LEU A 43 2.14 4.41 -13.27
CA LEU A 43 3.14 3.88 -12.35
C LEU A 43 4.46 4.65 -12.38
N LYS A 44 4.89 5.13 -13.55
CA LYS A 44 6.20 5.80 -13.74
C LYS A 44 6.42 7.03 -12.85
N GLN A 45 5.35 7.67 -12.37
CA GLN A 45 5.43 8.91 -11.58
C GLN A 45 5.26 8.70 -10.07
N ARG A 46 5.08 7.47 -9.60
CA ARG A 46 4.78 7.18 -8.19
C ARG A 46 5.77 6.20 -7.60
N GLU A 47 6.12 6.41 -6.33
CA GLU A 47 6.91 5.46 -5.56
C GLU A 47 6.01 4.29 -5.15
N VAL A 48 6.16 3.15 -5.82
CA VAL A 48 5.39 1.93 -5.54
C VAL A 48 6.06 1.16 -4.40
N ILE A 49 5.34 0.98 -3.30
CA ILE A 49 5.80 0.23 -2.12
C ILE A 49 5.39 -1.25 -2.23
N LEU A 50 4.22 -1.52 -2.80
CA LEU A 50 3.71 -2.88 -3.02
C LEU A 50 2.91 -2.95 -4.32
N GLU A 51 3.17 -4.00 -5.11
CA GLU A 51 2.38 -4.36 -6.28
C GLU A 51 1.81 -5.78 -6.12
N GLN A 52 0.50 -5.92 -6.29
CA GLN A 52 -0.17 -7.20 -6.41
C GLN A 52 -0.94 -7.27 -7.73
N ARG A 53 -0.64 -8.29 -8.54
CA ARG A 53 -1.23 -8.45 -9.87
C ARG A 53 -2.00 -9.76 -9.99
N SER A 54 -3.23 -9.68 -10.47
CA SER A 54 -4.03 -10.83 -10.93
C SER A 54 -4.34 -10.68 -12.42
N ARG A 55 -5.12 -11.63 -12.97
CA ARG A 55 -5.52 -11.60 -14.40
C ARG A 55 -6.28 -10.32 -14.77
N ASN A 56 -7.13 -9.82 -13.87
CA ASN A 56 -8.05 -8.72 -14.16
C ASN A 56 -7.87 -7.52 -13.22
N THR A 57 -6.97 -7.58 -12.24
CA THR A 57 -6.82 -6.52 -11.24
C THR A 57 -5.35 -6.28 -10.93
N LEU A 58 -4.97 -5.02 -10.93
CA LEU A 58 -3.68 -4.53 -10.44
C LEU A 58 -3.95 -3.69 -9.20
N GLN A 59 -3.40 -4.09 -8.07
CA GLN A 59 -3.50 -3.38 -6.81
C GLN A 59 -2.12 -2.88 -6.41
N LEU A 60 -2.07 -1.61 -6.00
CA LEU A 60 -0.83 -0.89 -5.76
C LEU A 60 -0.93 -0.12 -4.46
N VAL A 61 0.10 -0.20 -3.64
CA VAL A 61 0.32 0.72 -2.52
C VAL A 61 1.41 1.69 -2.96
N VAL A 62 1.06 2.96 -3.07
CA VAL A 62 1.97 4.02 -3.50
C VAL A 62 2.14 5.02 -2.38
N LYS A 63 3.32 5.64 -2.31
CA LYS A 63 3.52 6.82 -1.47
C LYS A 63 2.78 8.01 -2.09
N GLU A 64 2.10 8.79 -1.25
CA GLU A 64 1.48 10.06 -1.65
C GLU A 64 2.51 11.12 -2.04
#